data_AF-A0A2J0LNF9-F1
#
_entry.id   AF-A0A2J0LNF9-F1
#
_cell.length_a   1.000
_cell.length_b   1.000
_cell.length_c   1.000
_cell.angle_alpha   90.00
_cell.angle_beta   90.00
_cell.angle_gamma   90.00
#
_symmetry.space_group_name_H-M   'P 1'
#
loop_
_entity.id
_entity.type
_entity.pdbx_description
1 polymer ?
#
loop_
_entity_poly.entity_id
_entity_poly.type
_entity_poly.pdbx_seq_one_letter_code
_entity_poly.pdbx_strand_id
1 'polypeptide(L)'
;MKGLIEKYRKYLPVTSATPVISLQEGSTPLIRVPRIEKEFSFPFQLYVKYEGLNPTGSFKDRGMTMAISKAAEKGCECVICASTGNTSASAAAYAARAEMKVLVVIPEGAIALGKLSQAMIHGA
;
A
#
# COMPACT_ATOMS: atom_id res chain seq x y z
N MET A 1 -15.57 -2.76 3.80
CA MET A 1 -15.15 -1.38 4.13
C MET A 1 -14.96 -0.62 2.81
N LYS A 2 -15.15 0.71 2.73
CA LYS A 2 -15.10 1.45 1.44
C LYS A 2 -13.68 1.83 0.95
N GLY A 3 -12.60 1.41 1.61
CA GLY A 3 -11.22 1.80 1.27
C GLY A 3 -10.80 3.16 1.84
N LEU A 4 -9.51 3.52 1.70
CA LEU A 4 -8.93 4.72 2.31
C LEU A 4 -9.50 6.01 1.70
N ILE A 5 -9.59 6.06 0.37
CA ILE A 5 -10.01 7.28 -0.36
C ILE A 5 -11.43 7.68 0.01
N GLU A 6 -12.38 6.75 0.01
CA GLU A 6 -13.77 7.05 0.37
C GLU A 6 -13.90 7.50 1.82
N LYS A 7 -13.13 6.90 2.74
CA LYS A 7 -13.19 7.24 4.17
C LYS A 7 -12.64 8.64 4.45
N TYR A 8 -11.59 9.05 3.73
CA TYR A 8 -10.86 10.30 4.00
C TYR A 8 -10.95 11.31 2.86
N ARG A 9 -11.95 11.19 1.98
CA ARG A 9 -12.09 11.95 0.73
C ARG A 9 -11.86 13.44 0.89
N LYS A 10 -12.45 14.03 1.94
CA LYS A 10 -12.37 15.47 2.25
C LYS A 10 -10.95 15.99 2.54
N TYR A 11 -10.01 15.10 2.82
CA TYR A 11 -8.60 15.43 3.11
C TYR A 11 -7.66 15.10 1.95
N LEU A 12 -8.16 14.52 0.86
CA LEU A 12 -7.36 13.98 -0.23
C LEU A 12 -7.63 14.78 -1.51
N PRO A 13 -6.65 14.88 -2.42
CA PRO A 13 -6.77 15.62 -3.68
C PRO A 13 -7.58 14.84 -4.74
N VAL A 14 -8.82 14.49 -4.42
CA VAL A 14 -9.74 13.72 -5.28
C VAL A 14 -11.00 14.52 -5.60
N THR A 15 -11.45 14.46 -6.84
CA THR A 15 -12.67 15.11 -7.32
C THR A 15 -13.79 14.09 -7.47
N SER A 16 -15.01 14.50 -7.79
CA SER A 16 -16.09 13.55 -8.14
C SER A 16 -15.74 12.68 -9.36
N ALA A 17 -14.83 13.14 -10.22
CA ALA A 17 -14.37 12.42 -11.41
C ALA A 17 -13.22 11.44 -11.14
N THR A 18 -12.55 11.51 -9.99
CA THR A 18 -11.43 10.59 -9.66
C THR A 18 -11.94 9.15 -9.55
N PRO A 19 -11.49 8.22 -10.40
CA PRO A 19 -11.75 6.80 -10.23
C PRO A 19 -11.10 6.30 -8.95
N VAL A 20 -11.83 5.58 -8.11
CA VAL A 20 -11.31 5.08 -6.83
C VAL A 20 -10.85 3.64 -6.99
N ILE A 21 -9.54 3.46 -7.14
CA ILE A 21 -8.90 2.15 -7.21
C ILE A 21 -8.50 1.72 -5.79
N SER A 22 -9.32 0.88 -5.18
CA SER A 22 -9.09 0.39 -3.83
C SER A 22 -9.06 -1.14 -3.75
N LEU A 23 -8.22 -1.64 -2.84
CA LEU A 23 -8.18 -3.03 -2.39
C LEU A 23 -8.69 -3.15 -0.94
N GLN A 24 -9.43 -2.14 -0.47
CA GLN A 24 -9.90 -1.98 0.91
C GLN A 24 -8.77 -1.76 1.93
N GLU A 25 -7.69 -1.11 1.51
CA GLU A 25 -6.58 -0.72 2.38
C GLU A 25 -6.94 0.25 3.50
N GLY A 26 -6.09 0.30 4.52
CA GLY A 26 -6.25 1.13 5.68
C GLY A 26 -7.15 0.51 6.75
N SER A 27 -7.59 1.34 7.70
CA SER A 27 -8.35 0.90 8.90
C SER A 27 -7.74 -0.30 9.65
N THR A 28 -6.43 -0.45 9.57
CA THR A 28 -5.64 -1.49 10.25
C THR A 28 -5.74 -1.37 11.77
N PRO A 29 -5.56 -2.48 12.52
CA PRO A 29 -5.63 -2.46 13.98
C PRO A 29 -4.61 -1.52 14.63
N LEU A 30 -5.01 -0.91 15.75
CA LEU A 30 -4.12 -0.25 16.71
C LEU A 30 -4.12 -1.10 17.99
N ILE A 31 -3.05 -1.87 18.19
CA ILE A 31 -3.01 -2.96 19.17
C ILE A 31 -2.22 -2.49 20.39
N ARG A 32 -2.83 -2.48 21.57
CA ARG A 32 -2.11 -2.18 22.82
C ARG A 32 -1.22 -3.35 23.22
N VAL A 33 0.00 -3.06 23.72
CA VAL A 33 1.00 -4.09 24.07
C VAL A 33 1.37 -4.03 25.56
N PRO A 34 0.47 -4.43 26.47
CA PRO A 34 0.66 -4.26 27.92
C PRO A 34 1.79 -5.12 28.51
N ARG A 35 2.24 -6.16 27.80
CA ARG A 35 3.38 -6.98 28.26
C ARG A 35 4.69 -6.20 28.19
N ILE A 36 4.92 -5.47 27.10
CA ILE A 36 6.11 -4.63 26.92
C ILE A 36 6.05 -3.39 27.82
N GLU A 37 4.85 -2.83 28.05
CA GLU A 37 4.65 -1.72 29.02
C GLU A 37 5.26 -2.06 30.40
N LYS A 38 5.17 -3.32 30.84
CA LYS A 38 5.68 -3.78 32.14
C LYS A 38 7.21 -3.95 32.20
N GLU A 39 7.91 -3.89 31.08
CA GLU A 39 9.37 -4.04 31.03
C GLU A 39 10.11 -2.75 31.39
N PHE A 40 9.41 -1.61 31.49
CA PHE A 40 10.00 -0.31 31.83
C PHE A 40 9.51 0.20 33.18
N SER A 41 10.37 0.94 33.89
CA SER A 41 10.12 1.42 35.25
C SER A 41 9.22 2.66 35.35
N PHE A 42 8.75 3.22 34.23
CA PHE A 42 7.89 4.40 34.19
C PHE A 42 6.56 4.08 33.48
N PRO A 43 5.45 4.75 33.84
CA PRO A 43 4.15 4.48 33.24
C PRO A 43 4.06 5.07 31.82
N PHE A 44 3.74 4.23 30.84
CA PHE A 44 3.42 4.63 29.47
C PHE A 44 2.42 3.64 28.86
N GLN A 45 1.77 4.05 27.77
CA GLN A 45 0.95 3.15 26.94
C GLN A 45 1.66 2.90 25.62
N LEU A 46 1.77 1.65 25.23
CA LEU A 46 2.39 1.25 23.97
C LEU A 46 1.35 0.67 23.02
N TYR A 47 1.31 1.20 21.81
CA TYR A 47 0.45 0.70 20.75
C TYR A 47 1.26 0.38 19.49
N VAL A 48 0.90 -0.72 18.83
CA VAL A 48 1.42 -1.10 17.52
C VAL A 48 0.34 -0.82 16.48
N LYS A 49 0.68 0.01 15.49
CA LYS A 49 -0.16 0.21 14.31
C LYS A 49 0.15 -0.89 13.29
N TYR A 50 -0.70 -1.91 13.23
CA TYR A 50 -0.35 -3.13 12.51
C TYR A 50 -0.65 -3.05 11.00
N GLU A 51 0.27 -2.42 10.27
CA GLU A 51 0.17 -2.17 8.82
C GLU A 51 0.35 -3.42 7.94
N GLY A 52 0.77 -4.54 8.53
CA GLY A 52 0.91 -5.82 7.84
C GLY A 52 -0.41 -6.44 7.39
N LEU A 53 -1.55 -5.94 7.87
CA LEU A 53 -2.88 -6.38 7.44
C LEU A 53 -3.48 -5.57 6.29
N ASN A 54 -2.70 -4.67 5.68
CA ASN A 54 -3.07 -4.10 4.38
C ASN A 54 -2.99 -5.18 3.27
N PRO A 55 -3.68 -5.00 2.14
CA PRO A 55 -3.85 -6.02 1.10
C PRO A 55 -2.56 -6.67 0.59
N THR A 56 -1.47 -5.92 0.42
CA THR A 56 -0.17 -6.45 -0.02
C THR A 56 0.80 -6.71 1.13
N GLY A 57 0.34 -6.54 2.37
CA GLY A 57 1.12 -6.77 3.58
C GLY A 57 1.96 -5.58 4.03
N SER A 58 1.69 -4.36 3.54
CA SER A 58 2.45 -3.19 3.96
C SER A 58 1.66 -1.87 3.88
N PHE A 59 2.17 -0.84 4.56
CA PHE A 59 1.59 0.50 4.51
C PHE A 59 1.65 1.17 3.12
N LYS A 60 2.42 0.62 2.17
CA LYS A 60 2.57 1.19 0.82
C LYS A 60 1.24 1.26 0.07
N ASP A 61 0.31 0.36 0.39
CA ASP A 61 -1.04 0.33 -0.16
C ASP A 61 -1.79 1.64 0.04
N ARG A 62 -1.57 2.32 1.16
CA ARG A 62 -2.19 3.62 1.45
C ARG A 62 -1.78 4.71 0.48
N GLY A 63 -0.53 4.68 0.03
CA GLY A 63 -0.03 5.61 -0.99
C GLY A 63 -0.43 5.16 -2.39
N MET A 64 -0.39 3.84 -2.63
CA MET A 64 -0.59 3.28 -3.95
C MET A 64 -2.03 3.42 -4.45
N THR A 65 -3.02 3.21 -3.57
CA THR A 65 -4.44 3.51 -3.85
C THR A 65 -4.62 4.94 -4.40
N MET A 66 -3.96 5.92 -3.78
CA MET A 66 -4.00 7.32 -4.23
C MET A 66 -3.26 7.54 -5.53
N ALA A 67 -2.03 7.02 -5.65
CA ALA A 67 -1.19 7.20 -6.82
C ALA A 67 -1.87 6.62 -8.08
N ILE A 68 -2.38 5.39 -8.00
CA ILE A 68 -3.02 4.72 -9.12
C ILE A 68 -4.38 5.34 -9.45
N SER A 69 -5.18 5.73 -8.45
CA SER A 69 -6.43 6.46 -8.69
C SER A 69 -6.21 7.77 -9.45
N LYS A 70 -5.15 8.52 -9.09
CA LYS A 70 -4.79 9.76 -9.79
C LYS A 70 -4.14 9.51 -11.16
N ALA A 71 -3.42 8.39 -11.33
CA ALA A 71 -2.93 7.98 -12.64
C ALA A 71 -4.10 7.64 -13.58
N ALA A 72 -5.11 6.93 -13.08
CA ALA A 72 -6.33 6.60 -13.82
C ALA A 72 -7.08 7.87 -14.23
N GLU A 73 -7.24 8.83 -13.31
CA GLU A 73 -7.86 10.13 -13.60
C GLU A 73 -7.12 10.91 -14.70
N LYS A 74 -5.80 10.74 -14.81
CA LYS A 74 -4.98 11.37 -15.87
C LYS A 74 -4.95 10.58 -17.17
N GLY A 75 -5.65 9.45 -17.26
CA GLY A 75 -5.62 8.58 -18.44
C GLY A 75 -4.29 7.86 -18.65
N CYS A 76 -3.49 7.64 -17.60
CA CYS A 76 -2.25 6.88 -17.72
C CYS A 76 -2.56 5.39 -17.93
N GLU A 77 -1.89 4.73 -18.87
CA GLU A 77 -2.05 3.30 -19.13
C GLU A 77 -0.96 2.44 -18.47
N CYS A 78 0.11 3.08 -17.99
CA CYS A 78 1.27 2.43 -17.41
C CYS A 78 1.82 3.22 -16.22
N VAL A 79 2.29 2.50 -15.21
CA VAL A 79 3.07 3.04 -14.09
C VAL A 79 4.43 2.36 -13.99
N ILE A 80 5.40 3.07 -13.41
CA ILE A 80 6.76 2.56 -13.22
C ILE A 80 7.21 2.85 -11.80
N CYS A 81 7.91 1.91 -11.17
CA CYS A 81 8.57 2.15 -9.88
C CYS A 81 9.94 1.48 -9.84
N ALA A 82 10.89 2.12 -9.16
CA ALA A 82 12.17 1.52 -8.83
C ALA A 82 12.13 1.04 -7.37
N SER A 83 11.99 -0.27 -7.15
CA SER A 83 11.92 -0.84 -5.80
C SER A 83 12.13 -2.35 -5.79
N THR A 84 12.80 -2.85 -4.75
CA THR A 84 13.10 -4.28 -4.54
C THR A 84 12.13 -4.99 -3.59
N GLY A 85 10.95 -4.42 -3.28
CA GLY A 85 10.04 -5.03 -2.29
C GLY A 85 8.65 -4.42 -2.20
N ASN A 86 8.19 -4.04 -1.01
CA ASN A 86 6.79 -3.70 -0.75
C ASN A 86 6.18 -2.66 -1.71
N THR A 87 6.95 -1.68 -2.19
CA THR A 87 6.42 -0.69 -3.13
C THR A 87 6.10 -1.32 -4.49
N SER A 88 6.93 -2.24 -4.99
CA SER A 88 6.68 -2.92 -6.27
C SER A 88 5.53 -3.92 -6.16
N ALA A 89 5.42 -4.65 -5.06
CA ALA A 89 4.27 -5.50 -4.77
C ALA A 89 2.96 -4.70 -4.74
N SER A 90 2.96 -3.57 -4.02
CA SER A 90 1.81 -2.65 -3.97
C SER A 90 1.49 -2.06 -5.34
N ALA A 91 2.50 -1.56 -6.07
CA ALA A 91 2.31 -1.00 -7.41
C ALA A 91 1.69 -2.02 -8.36
N ALA A 92 2.19 -3.25 -8.36
CA ALA A 92 1.67 -4.32 -9.19
C ALA A 92 0.23 -4.66 -8.86
N ALA A 93 -0.11 -4.83 -7.58
CA ALA A 93 -1.46 -5.17 -7.15
C ALA A 93 -2.49 -4.10 -7.53
N TYR A 94 -2.18 -2.81 -7.32
CA TYR A 94 -3.09 -1.73 -7.66
C TYR A 94 -3.15 -1.45 -9.16
N ALA A 95 -2.03 -1.56 -9.88
CA ALA A 95 -2.03 -1.43 -11.34
C ALA A 95 -2.89 -2.54 -11.99
N ALA A 96 -2.75 -3.79 -11.53
CA ALA A 96 -3.60 -4.89 -11.98
C ALA A 96 -5.08 -4.61 -11.69
N ARG A 97 -5.41 -4.08 -10.52
CA ARG A 97 -6.78 -3.69 -10.16
C ARG A 97 -7.33 -2.55 -11.03
N ALA A 98 -6.46 -1.69 -11.53
CA ALA A 98 -6.81 -0.56 -12.41
C ALA A 98 -6.70 -0.90 -13.91
N GLU A 99 -6.41 -2.16 -14.27
CA GLU A 99 -6.16 -2.59 -15.64
C GLU A 99 -5.02 -1.80 -16.33
N MET A 100 -4.01 -1.41 -15.54
CA MET A 100 -2.82 -0.70 -16.00
C MET A 100 -1.61 -1.63 -16.12
N LYS A 101 -0.73 -1.32 -17.07
CA LYS A 101 0.61 -1.91 -17.11
C LYS A 101 1.45 -1.39 -15.94
N VAL A 102 2.38 -2.22 -15.46
CA VAL A 102 3.33 -1.84 -14.42
C VAL A 102 4.73 -2.27 -14.83
N LEU A 103 5.70 -1.39 -14.63
CA LEU A 103 7.11 -1.67 -14.82
C LEU A 103 7.82 -1.55 -13.47
N VAL A 104 8.50 -2.61 -13.07
CA VAL A 104 9.28 -2.63 -11.83
C VAL A 104 10.76 -2.68 -12.19
N VAL A 105 11.47 -1.58 -11.89
CA VAL A 105 12.91 -1.48 -12.09
C VAL A 105 13.63 -1.93 -10.83
N ILE A 106 14.53 -2.89 -11.00
CA ILE A 106 15.28 -3.49 -9.90
C ILE A 106 16.77 -3.54 -10.24
N PRO A 107 17.66 -3.24 -9.27
CA PRO A 107 19.10 -3.43 -9.47
C PRO A 107 19.45 -4.92 -9.51
N GLU A 108 20.31 -5.29 -10.46
CA GLU A 108 20.83 -6.63 -10.62
C GLU A 108 21.54 -7.10 -9.34
N GLY A 109 21.29 -8.35 -8.92
CA GLY A 109 21.93 -8.97 -7.74
C GLY A 109 21.39 -8.56 -6.36
N ALA A 110 20.41 -7.66 -6.26
CA ALA A 110 20.02 -7.04 -5.00
C ALA A 110 18.74 -7.60 -4.33
N ILE A 111 18.27 -8.81 -4.66
CA ILE A 111 16.89 -9.21 -4.31
C ILE A 111 16.73 -10.66 -3.83
N ALA A 112 16.06 -10.79 -2.68
CA ALA A 112 15.53 -12.06 -2.19
C ALA A 112 14.24 -12.41 -2.94
N LEU A 113 14.17 -13.62 -3.51
CA LEU A 113 13.07 -14.12 -4.34
C LEU A 113 11.67 -13.90 -3.72
N GLY A 114 11.54 -14.05 -2.40
CA GLY A 114 10.28 -13.88 -1.68
C GLY A 114 9.72 -12.45 -1.69
N LYS A 115 10.55 -11.42 -1.95
CA LYS A 115 10.08 -10.04 -2.11
C LYS A 115 9.59 -9.75 -3.53
N LEU A 116 10.08 -10.52 -4.51
CA LEU A 116 9.78 -10.40 -5.93
C LEU A 116 8.51 -11.16 -6.30
N SER A 117 8.23 -12.28 -5.62
CA SER A 117 7.11 -13.17 -5.92
C SER A 117 5.75 -12.45 -5.94
N GLN A 118 5.50 -11.51 -5.02
CA GLN A 118 4.25 -10.75 -5.00
C GLN A 118 4.09 -9.87 -6.25
N ALA A 119 5.14 -9.18 -6.68
CA ALA A 119 5.09 -8.36 -7.89
C ALA A 119 4.81 -9.22 -9.13
N MET A 120 5.51 -10.35 -9.25
CA MET A 120 5.36 -11.28 -10.37
C MET A 120 3.95 -11.90 -10.43
N ILE A 121 3.39 -12.32 -9.29
CA ILE A 121 2.03 -12.90 -9.23
C ILE A 121 0.98 -11.89 -9.67
N HIS A 122 1.21 -10.60 -9.40
CA HIS A 122 0.33 -9.52 -9.81
C HIS A 122 0.55 -9.05 -11.27
N GLY A 123 1.38 -9.76 -12.05
CA GLY A 123 1.55 -9.51 -13.49
C GLY A 123 2.46 -8.33 -13.82
N ALA A 124 3.36 -7.97 -12.90
CA ALA A 124 4.47 -7.05 -13.19
C ALA A 124 5.61 -7.73 -13.94
#